data_AF-A0A1H9LGI7-F1
#
_entry.id   AF-A0A1H9LGI7-F1
#
_cell.length_a   1.000
_cell.length_b   1.000
_cell.length_c   1.000
_cell.angle_alpha   90.00
_cell.angle_beta   90.00
_cell.angle_gamma   90.00
#
_symmetry.space_group_name_H-M   'P 1'
#
loop_
_entity.id
_entity.type
_entity.pdbx_description
1 polymer ?
#
loop_
_entity_poly.entity_id
_entity_poly.type
_entity_poly.pdbx_seq_one_letter_code
_entity_poly.pdbx_strand_id
1 'polypeptide(L)'
;MSKEFDYVTFAREFEATNGRPPTADELDEAKWSHYGIKWHTPEESQAELERIKATYKPSFWERFKHGLSFLGHGFFKALLFLIKSPIYLTLLFFNLIKSTLAVLVMFIVTKGIIGVIIAEVLDGMNIDNLSSAPSLLRFFAQDFMTNTMEPIYVTGVDVVICIIFVVLFAFVMTFSDVKES
;
A
#
# COMPACT_ATOMS: atom_id res chain seq x y z
N MET A 1 31.53 -22.04 -18.19
CA MET A 1 32.86 -22.38 -17.67
C MET A 1 33.32 -21.22 -16.80
N SER A 2 33.12 -21.28 -15.48
CA SER A 2 33.63 -20.25 -14.55
C SER A 2 35.13 -20.44 -14.41
N LYS A 3 35.92 -19.50 -14.92
CA LYS A 3 37.36 -19.47 -14.66
C LYS A 3 37.55 -19.19 -13.17
N GLU A 4 37.96 -20.19 -12.40
CA GLU A 4 38.36 -20.01 -11.01
C GLU A 4 39.43 -18.91 -10.94
N PHE A 5 39.33 -18.04 -9.92
CA PHE A 5 40.29 -16.98 -9.69
C PHE A 5 41.63 -17.60 -9.24
N ASP A 6 42.67 -17.43 -10.06
CA ASP A 6 44.02 -17.92 -9.74
C ASP A 6 44.77 -16.91 -8.87
N TYR A 7 44.71 -17.15 -7.57
CA TYR A 7 45.38 -16.37 -6.54
C TYR A 7 46.90 -16.27 -6.73
N VAL A 8 47.53 -17.34 -7.25
CA VAL A 8 48.99 -17.40 -7.37
C VAL A 8 49.47 -16.54 -8.54
N THR A 9 48.72 -16.55 -9.63
CA THR A 9 49.02 -15.71 -10.80
C THR A 9 48.78 -14.24 -10.48
N PHE A 10 47.65 -13.90 -9.84
CA PHE A 10 47.38 -12.51 -9.41
C PHE A 10 48.44 -11.97 -8.45
N ALA A 11 48.81 -12.74 -7.41
CA ALA A 11 49.79 -12.28 -6.44
C ALA A 11 51.17 -12.02 -7.06
N ARG A 12 51.58 -12.85 -8.02
CA ARG A 12 52.84 -12.70 -8.75
C ARG A 12 52.85 -11.48 -9.66
N GLU A 13 51.75 -11.20 -10.36
CA GLU A 13 51.61 -10.00 -11.20
C GLU A 13 51.54 -8.72 -10.35
N PHE A 14 50.85 -8.78 -9.22
CA PHE A 14 50.77 -7.67 -8.27
C PHE A 14 52.16 -7.35 -7.68
N GLU A 15 52.92 -8.37 -7.28
CA GLU A 15 54.29 -8.19 -6.78
C GLU A 15 55.25 -7.67 -7.86
N ALA A 16 55.14 -8.17 -9.10
CA ALA A 16 55.93 -7.68 -10.23
C ALA A 16 55.62 -6.21 -10.57
N THR A 17 54.38 -5.75 -10.33
CA THR A 17 53.95 -4.39 -10.63
C THR A 17 54.22 -3.42 -9.49
N ASN A 18 53.97 -3.84 -8.24
CA ASN A 18 53.97 -2.98 -7.06
C ASN A 18 55.18 -3.20 -6.13
N GLY A 19 56.05 -4.17 -6.41
CA GLY A 19 57.26 -4.46 -5.64
C GLY A 19 57.00 -4.97 -4.21
N ARG A 20 55.75 -5.35 -3.91
CA ARG A 20 55.31 -5.87 -2.62
C ARG A 20 54.22 -6.94 -2.80
N PRO A 21 54.07 -7.87 -1.87
CA PRO A 21 52.93 -8.78 -1.88
C PRO A 21 51.60 -8.01 -1.70
N PRO A 22 50.50 -8.50 -2.30
CA PRO A 22 49.16 -7.93 -2.11
C PRO A 22 48.69 -8.11 -0.66
N THR A 23 47.94 -7.13 -0.17
CA THR A 23 47.27 -7.19 1.13
C THR A 23 46.02 -8.06 1.03
N ALA A 24 45.55 -8.61 2.16
CA ALA A 24 44.35 -9.46 2.19
C ALA A 24 43.12 -8.76 1.58
N ASP A 25 42.96 -7.46 1.81
CA ASP A 25 41.84 -6.68 1.28
C ASP A 25 41.93 -6.48 -0.24
N GLU A 26 43.14 -6.23 -0.76
CA GLU A 26 43.40 -6.09 -2.20
C GLU A 26 43.19 -7.42 -2.95
N LEU A 27 43.48 -8.54 -2.28
CA LEU A 27 43.26 -9.88 -2.81
C LEU A 27 41.78 -10.25 -2.84
N ASP A 28 41.01 -9.85 -1.83
CA ASP A 28 39.57 -10.10 -1.77
C ASP A 28 38.82 -9.24 -2.81
N GLU A 29 39.17 -7.96 -2.94
CA GLU A 29 38.62 -7.08 -3.97
C GLU A 29 38.90 -7.60 -5.40
N ALA A 30 40.12 -8.08 -5.66
CA ALA A 30 40.50 -8.69 -6.94
C ALA A 30 39.71 -9.98 -7.23
N LYS A 31 39.48 -10.81 -6.21
CA LYS A 31 38.66 -12.01 -6.32
C LYS A 31 37.21 -11.65 -6.70
N TRP A 32 36.59 -10.70 -6.00
CA TRP A 32 35.18 -10.35 -6.24
C TRP A 32 34.97 -9.61 -7.56
N SER A 33 35.91 -8.75 -7.95
CA SER A 33 35.89 -8.07 -9.25
C SER A 33 36.04 -9.04 -10.43
N HIS A 34 36.83 -10.12 -10.29
CA HIS A 34 36.92 -11.20 -11.29
C HIS A 34 35.57 -11.93 -11.52
N TYR A 35 34.72 -12.00 -10.50
CA TYR A 35 33.35 -12.52 -10.61
C TYR A 35 32.30 -11.45 -10.99
N GLY A 36 32.72 -10.21 -11.27
CA GLY A 36 31.83 -9.11 -11.64
C GLY A 36 31.00 -8.53 -10.49
N ILE A 37 31.36 -8.85 -9.25
CA ILE A 37 30.66 -8.38 -8.05
C ILE A 37 31.45 -7.19 -7.49
N LYS A 38 30.93 -5.97 -7.69
CA LYS A 38 31.42 -4.77 -7.00
C LYS A 38 30.66 -4.65 -5.68
N TRP A 39 31.37 -4.85 -4.57
CA TRP A 39 30.82 -4.56 -3.25
C TRP A 39 30.93 -3.05 -3.02
N HIS A 40 29.78 -2.37 -2.94
CA HIS A 40 29.74 -1.04 -2.33
C HIS A 40 29.90 -1.22 -0.83
N THR A 41 30.74 -0.39 -0.21
CA THR A 41 30.81 -0.36 1.26
C THR A 41 29.44 0.01 1.82
N PRO A 42 29.10 -0.41 3.06
CA PRO A 42 27.81 -0.09 3.68
C PRO A 42 27.53 1.41 3.69
N GLU A 43 28.58 2.23 3.80
CA GLU A 43 28.54 3.69 3.79
C GLU A 43 28.19 4.26 2.41
N GLU A 44 28.77 3.73 1.33
CA GLU A 44 28.43 4.14 -0.05
C GLU A 44 27.01 3.77 -0.43
N SER A 45 26.56 2.57 -0.04
CA SER A 45 25.19 2.10 -0.28
C SER A 45 24.17 2.96 0.49
N GLN A 46 24.51 3.38 1.71
CA GLN A 46 23.67 4.29 2.50
C GLN A 46 23.65 5.70 1.91
N ALA A 47 24.77 6.23 1.45
CA ALA A 47 24.84 7.55 0.81
C ALA A 47 24.04 7.60 -0.51
N GLU A 48 24.05 6.52 -1.29
CA GLU A 48 23.21 6.40 -2.48
C GLU A 48 21.73 6.25 -2.13
N LEU A 49 21.39 5.44 -1.12
CA LEU A 49 20.02 5.32 -0.60
C LEU A 49 19.48 6.64 -0.08
N GLU A 50 20.29 7.42 0.63
CA GLU A 50 19.91 8.75 1.12
C GLU A 50 19.73 9.75 -0.02
N ARG A 51 20.57 9.72 -1.06
CA ARG A 51 20.37 10.50 -2.29
C ARG A 51 19.08 10.13 -3.02
N ILE A 52 18.79 8.83 -3.14
CA ILE A 52 17.58 8.32 -3.79
C ILE A 52 16.34 8.70 -2.96
N LYS A 53 16.40 8.57 -1.63
CA LYS A 53 15.30 8.91 -0.71
C LYS A 53 15.04 10.42 -0.62
N ALA A 54 16.07 11.25 -0.77
CA ALA A 54 15.93 12.70 -0.84
C ALA A 54 15.27 13.16 -2.15
N THR A 55 15.43 12.39 -3.24
CA THR A 55 14.89 12.72 -4.57
C THR A 55 13.52 12.08 -4.81
N TYR A 56 13.23 10.95 -4.16
CA TYR A 56 12.02 10.18 -4.39
C TYR A 56 10.88 10.63 -3.47
N LYS A 57 9.93 11.37 -4.05
CA LYS A 57 8.65 11.68 -3.41
C LYS A 57 7.62 10.65 -3.89
N PRO A 58 7.29 9.62 -3.08
CA PRO A 58 6.40 8.55 -3.53
C PRO A 58 5.03 9.14 -3.86
N SER A 59 4.54 8.84 -5.06
CA SER A 59 3.21 9.27 -5.48
C SER A 59 2.13 8.59 -4.64
N PHE A 60 0.95 9.23 -4.53
CA PHE A 60 -0.21 8.63 -3.85
C PHE A 60 -0.52 7.23 -4.39
N TRP A 61 -0.34 7.02 -5.69
CA TRP A 61 -0.58 5.75 -6.36
C TRP A 61 0.44 4.66 -6.01
N GLU A 62 1.71 5.03 -5.81
CA GLU A 62 2.73 4.09 -5.34
C GLU A 62 2.50 3.71 -3.87
N ARG A 63 2.11 4.67 -3.01
CA ARG A 63 1.69 4.39 -1.63
C ARG A 63 0.46 3.48 -1.57
N PHE A 64 -0.52 3.74 -2.43
CA PHE A 64 -1.73 2.93 -2.53
C PHE A 64 -1.43 1.51 -3.04
N LYS A 65 -0.60 1.36 -4.07
CA LYS A 65 -0.11 0.05 -4.56
C LYS A 65 0.67 -0.70 -3.50
N HIS A 66 1.50 -0.01 -2.71
CA HIS A 66 2.20 -0.62 -1.57
C HIS A 66 1.24 -1.02 -0.45
N GLY A 67 0.16 -0.25 -0.21
CA GLY A 67 -0.92 -0.62 0.71
C GLY A 67 -1.74 -1.82 0.20
N LEU A 68 -1.92 -1.92 -1.12
CA LEU A 68 -2.61 -3.04 -1.78
C LEU A 68 -1.72 -4.26 -1.99
N SER A 69 -0.39 -4.14 -1.99
CA SER A 69 0.50 -5.29 -2.12
C SER A 69 0.37 -6.24 -0.92
N PHE A 70 -0.14 -5.74 0.21
CA PHE A 70 -0.57 -6.55 1.35
C PHE A 70 -1.72 -7.51 1.02
N LEU A 71 -2.60 -7.20 0.06
CA LEU A 71 -3.69 -8.09 -0.41
C LEU A 71 -3.22 -9.23 -1.34
N GLY A 72 -1.91 -9.33 -1.63
CA GLY A 72 -1.33 -10.38 -2.48
C GLY A 72 -1.20 -11.75 -1.82
N HIS A 73 -0.33 -12.63 -2.37
CA HIS A 73 -0.14 -14.04 -1.99
C HIS A 73 0.04 -14.30 -0.46
N GLY A 74 0.48 -13.31 0.32
CA GLY A 74 0.54 -13.35 1.78
C GLY A 74 -0.82 -13.26 2.48
N PHE A 75 -1.77 -12.50 1.93
CA PHE A 75 -3.13 -12.35 2.45
C PHE A 75 -3.89 -13.68 2.49
N PHE A 76 -3.85 -14.47 1.41
CA PHE A 76 -4.52 -15.78 1.39
C PHE A 76 -3.86 -16.79 2.35
N LYS A 77 -2.54 -16.72 2.54
CA LYS A 77 -1.83 -17.56 3.51
C LYS A 77 -2.17 -17.15 4.95
N ALA A 78 -2.27 -15.84 5.23
CA ALA A 78 -2.72 -15.29 6.50
C ALA A 78 -4.20 -15.58 6.78
N LEU A 79 -5.06 -15.52 5.76
CA LEU A 79 -6.47 -15.91 5.81
C LEU A 79 -6.62 -17.39 6.19
N LEU A 80 -5.82 -18.27 5.56
CA LEU A 80 -5.77 -19.70 5.92
C LEU A 80 -5.23 -19.94 7.33
N PHE A 81 -4.30 -19.11 7.82
CA PHE A 81 -3.78 -19.19 9.19
C PHE A 81 -4.80 -18.71 10.22
N LEU A 82 -5.60 -17.69 9.87
CA LEU A 82 -6.67 -17.11 10.68
C LEU A 82 -7.82 -18.10 10.91
N ILE A 83 -8.18 -18.89 9.89
CA ILE A 83 -9.16 -19.98 10.04
C ILE A 83 -8.63 -21.09 10.98
N LYS A 84 -7.32 -21.29 11.03
CA LYS A 84 -6.69 -22.35 11.82
C LYS A 84 -6.42 -21.98 13.28
N SER A 85 -6.34 -20.69 13.62
CA SER A 85 -6.04 -20.24 14.97
C SER A 85 -7.26 -19.59 15.65
N PRO A 86 -7.75 -20.13 16.77
CA PRO A 86 -8.94 -19.60 17.45
C PRO A 86 -8.74 -18.17 17.98
N ILE A 87 -7.50 -17.76 18.26
CA ILE A 87 -7.17 -16.42 18.76
C ILE A 87 -7.38 -15.35 17.69
N TYR A 88 -6.97 -15.60 16.45
CA TYR A 88 -7.17 -14.64 15.37
C TYR A 88 -8.63 -14.55 14.94
N LEU A 89 -9.38 -15.64 15.09
CA LEU A 89 -10.81 -15.66 14.78
C LEU A 89 -11.62 -14.81 15.76
N THR A 90 -11.32 -14.88 17.06
CA THR A 90 -11.96 -14.02 18.07
C THR A 90 -11.57 -12.56 17.90
N LEU A 91 -10.29 -12.28 17.60
CA LEU A 91 -9.80 -10.92 17.37
C LEU A 91 -10.44 -10.31 16.11
N LEU A 92 -10.54 -11.09 15.02
CA LEU A 92 -11.25 -10.69 13.81
C LEU A 92 -12.73 -10.40 14.09
N PHE A 93 -13.40 -11.23 14.90
CA PHE A 93 -14.80 -11.03 15.26
C PHE A 93 -15.03 -9.69 15.98
N PHE A 94 -14.23 -9.38 17.01
CA PHE A 94 -14.34 -8.09 17.71
C PHE A 94 -14.00 -6.90 16.79
N ASN A 95 -13.00 -7.06 15.92
CA ASN A 95 -12.63 -6.02 14.96
C ASN A 95 -13.70 -5.83 13.87
N LEU A 96 -14.47 -6.88 13.54
CA LEU A 96 -15.59 -6.80 12.60
C LEU A 96 -16.75 -5.98 13.21
N ILE A 97 -17.05 -6.17 14.50
CA ILE A 97 -18.03 -5.33 15.23
C ILE A 97 -17.57 -3.87 15.25
N LYS A 98 -16.32 -3.60 15.65
CA LYS A 98 -15.76 -2.23 15.69
C LYS A 98 -15.78 -1.57 14.30
N SER A 99 -15.37 -2.30 13.28
CA SER A 99 -15.36 -1.82 11.89
C SER A 99 -16.78 -1.56 11.38
N THR A 100 -17.75 -2.38 11.77
CA THR A 100 -19.17 -2.16 11.44
C THR A 100 -19.67 -0.84 11.99
N LEU A 101 -19.41 -0.57 13.28
CA LEU A 101 -19.79 0.70 13.89
C LEU A 101 -19.10 1.90 13.22
N ALA A 102 -17.80 1.79 12.96
CA ALA A 102 -17.02 2.84 12.32
C ALA A 102 -17.53 3.16 10.90
N VAL A 103 -17.75 2.12 10.09
CA VAL A 103 -18.25 2.27 8.71
C VAL A 103 -19.67 2.81 8.71
N LEU A 104 -20.54 2.39 9.64
CA LEU A 104 -21.89 2.92 9.76
C LEU A 104 -21.88 4.42 10.08
N VAL A 105 -21.09 4.86 11.05
CA VAL A 105 -20.94 6.29 11.38
C VAL A 105 -20.39 7.06 10.19
N MET A 106 -19.33 6.55 9.55
CA MET A 106 -18.73 7.18 8.38
C MET A 106 -19.74 7.29 7.22
N PHE A 107 -20.52 6.25 6.97
CA PHE A 107 -21.55 6.23 5.94
C PHE A 107 -22.63 7.27 6.21
N ILE A 108 -23.20 7.30 7.41
CA ILE A 108 -24.26 8.25 7.79
C ILE A 108 -23.75 9.69 7.66
N VAL A 109 -22.56 9.97 8.20
CA VAL A 109 -21.97 11.31 8.16
C VAL A 109 -21.67 11.73 6.72
N THR A 110 -21.03 10.86 5.94
CA THR A 110 -20.66 11.17 4.56
C THR A 110 -21.89 11.37 3.69
N LYS A 111 -22.87 10.46 3.79
CA LYS A 111 -24.07 10.52 2.97
C LYS A 111 -24.98 11.67 3.37
N GLY A 112 -25.09 11.96 4.66
CA GLY A 112 -25.82 13.12 5.17
C GLY A 112 -25.20 14.44 4.72
N ILE A 113 -23.89 14.64 4.91
CA ILE A 113 -23.22 15.89 4.53
C ILE A 113 -23.26 16.10 3.02
N ILE A 114 -22.90 15.09 2.22
CA ILE A 114 -22.90 15.22 0.75
C ILE A 114 -24.33 15.43 0.24
N GLY A 115 -25.31 14.72 0.79
CA GLY A 115 -26.72 14.90 0.44
C GLY A 115 -27.20 16.33 0.66
N VAL A 116 -26.87 16.93 1.81
CA VAL A 116 -27.21 18.33 2.11
C VAL A 116 -26.53 19.28 1.13
N ILE A 117 -25.23 19.10 0.86
CA ILE A 117 -24.51 19.95 -0.09
C ILE A 117 -25.15 19.90 -1.49
N ILE A 118 -25.52 18.71 -1.97
CA ILE A 118 -26.15 18.56 -3.28
C ILE A 118 -27.53 19.23 -3.29
N ALA A 119 -28.33 19.09 -2.23
CA ALA A 119 -29.63 19.72 -2.12
C ALA A 119 -29.53 21.26 -2.17
N GLU A 120 -28.61 21.85 -1.39
CA GLU A 120 -28.35 23.30 -1.37
C GLU A 120 -27.88 23.82 -2.73
N VAL A 121 -27.04 23.05 -3.44
CA VAL A 121 -26.59 23.41 -4.80
C VAL A 121 -27.76 23.40 -5.79
N LEU A 122 -28.63 22.40 -5.73
CA LEU A 122 -29.80 22.31 -6.61
C LEU A 122 -30.82 23.42 -6.33
N ASP A 123 -31.08 23.71 -5.06
CA ASP A 123 -31.96 24.80 -4.63
C ASP A 123 -31.41 26.17 -5.06
N GLY A 124 -30.10 26.41 -4.87
CA GLY A 124 -29.44 27.63 -5.35
C GLY A 124 -29.44 27.80 -6.88
N MET A 125 -29.64 26.71 -7.62
CA MET A 125 -29.83 26.72 -9.08
C MET A 125 -31.31 26.78 -9.50
N ASN A 126 -32.24 26.82 -8.53
CA ASN A 126 -33.67 26.82 -8.74
C ASN A 126 -34.15 25.59 -9.55
N ILE A 127 -33.60 24.41 -9.23
CA ILE A 127 -33.91 23.13 -9.86
C ILE A 127 -34.82 22.32 -8.93
N ASP A 128 -36.08 22.18 -9.34
CA ASP A 128 -37.09 21.46 -8.55
C ASP A 128 -37.26 19.98 -8.98
N ASN A 129 -36.58 19.59 -10.07
CA ASN A 129 -36.60 18.22 -10.57
C ASN A 129 -35.21 17.79 -11.03
N LEU A 130 -34.77 16.61 -10.59
CA LEU A 130 -33.42 16.14 -10.87
C LEU A 130 -33.16 15.88 -12.37
N SER A 131 -34.21 15.57 -13.14
CA SER A 131 -34.09 15.41 -14.59
C SER A 131 -33.68 16.71 -15.31
N SER A 132 -33.99 17.87 -14.71
CA SER A 132 -33.64 19.20 -15.19
C SER A 132 -32.24 19.65 -14.78
N ALA A 133 -31.56 18.88 -13.91
CA ALA A 133 -30.22 19.22 -13.46
C ALA A 133 -29.15 18.99 -14.54
N PRO A 134 -28.04 19.76 -14.52
CA PRO A 134 -26.89 19.48 -15.38
C PRO A 134 -26.42 18.03 -15.25
N SER A 135 -26.01 17.42 -16.36
CA SER A 135 -25.70 15.98 -16.44
C SER A 135 -24.72 15.48 -15.38
N LEU A 136 -23.67 16.25 -15.08
CA LEU A 136 -22.70 15.92 -14.05
C LEU A 136 -23.30 15.97 -12.66
N LEU A 137 -24.05 17.04 -12.34
CA LEU A 137 -24.72 17.18 -11.04
C LEU A 137 -25.77 16.08 -10.84
N ARG A 138 -26.56 15.80 -11.88
CA ARG A 138 -27.56 14.72 -11.91
C ARG A 138 -26.93 13.34 -11.65
N PHE A 139 -25.79 13.07 -12.29
CA PHE A 139 -25.09 11.80 -12.13
C PHE A 139 -24.70 11.51 -10.68
N PHE A 140 -24.27 12.52 -9.93
CA PHE A 140 -23.96 12.37 -8.52
C PHE A 140 -25.24 12.38 -7.67
N ALA A 141 -26.13 13.33 -7.90
CA ALA A 141 -27.32 13.54 -7.09
C ALA A 141 -28.31 12.37 -7.13
N GLN A 142 -28.39 11.61 -8.23
CA GLN A 142 -29.30 10.46 -8.34
C GLN A 142 -29.03 9.34 -7.30
N ASP A 143 -27.84 9.32 -6.70
CA ASP A 143 -27.48 8.38 -5.63
C ASP A 143 -27.91 8.85 -4.23
N PHE A 144 -28.24 10.15 -4.11
CA PHE A 144 -28.61 10.82 -2.86
C PHE A 144 -30.07 11.24 -2.82
N MET A 145 -30.74 11.37 -3.96
CA MET A 145 -32.13 11.83 -4.03
C MET A 145 -32.87 11.30 -5.25
N THR A 146 -34.19 11.23 -5.13
CA THR A 146 -35.09 10.87 -6.23
C THR A 146 -35.25 12.01 -7.23
N ASN A 147 -35.95 11.76 -8.34
CA ASN A 147 -36.27 12.83 -9.30
C ASN A 147 -37.13 13.96 -8.71
N THR A 148 -37.85 13.70 -7.62
CA THR A 148 -38.66 14.68 -6.88
C THR A 148 -37.91 15.31 -5.70
N MET A 149 -36.58 15.20 -5.67
CA MET A 149 -35.70 15.73 -4.62
C MET A 149 -35.92 15.13 -3.22
N GLU A 150 -36.56 13.96 -3.14
CA GLU A 150 -36.65 13.25 -1.86
C GLU A 150 -35.33 12.54 -1.55
N PRO A 151 -34.79 12.65 -0.32
CA PRO A 151 -33.51 12.04 0.04
C PRO A 151 -33.57 10.51 0.02
N ILE A 152 -32.54 9.90 -0.56
CA ILE A 152 -32.28 8.46 -0.57
C ILE A 152 -31.25 8.15 0.50
N TYR A 153 -31.70 7.53 1.60
CA TYR A 153 -30.82 7.23 2.73
C TYR A 153 -29.93 6.01 2.50
N VAL A 154 -30.44 4.94 1.88
CA VAL A 154 -29.69 3.68 1.67
C VAL A 154 -30.11 3.03 0.36
N THR A 155 -29.13 2.67 -0.46
CA THR A 155 -29.28 1.86 -1.67
C THR A 155 -28.69 0.47 -1.46
N GLY A 156 -29.03 -0.48 -2.33
CA GLY A 156 -28.38 -1.79 -2.33
C GLY A 156 -26.88 -1.72 -2.60
N VAL A 157 -26.44 -0.74 -3.40
CA VAL A 157 -25.02 -0.50 -3.69
C VAL A 157 -24.29 -0.02 -2.44
N ASP A 158 -24.91 0.87 -1.65
CA ASP A 158 -24.35 1.35 -0.38
C ASP A 158 -24.10 0.19 0.59
N VAL A 159 -25.03 -0.75 0.69
CA VAL A 159 -24.91 -1.92 1.56
C VAL A 159 -23.71 -2.76 1.15
N VAL A 160 -23.54 -3.01 -0.16
CA VAL A 160 -22.39 -3.79 -0.68
C VAL A 160 -21.08 -3.06 -0.39
N ILE A 161 -21.02 -1.75 -0.63
CA ILE A 161 -19.83 -0.93 -0.35
C ILE A 161 -19.49 -0.98 1.14
N CYS A 162 -20.48 -0.79 2.02
CA CYS A 162 -20.30 -0.86 3.46
C CYS A 162 -19.78 -2.24 3.90
N ILE A 163 -20.33 -3.33 3.38
CA ILE A 163 -19.86 -4.70 3.69
C ILE A 163 -18.38 -4.85 3.29
N ILE A 164 -18.00 -4.40 2.10
CA ILE A 164 -16.61 -4.46 1.63
C ILE A 164 -15.68 -3.68 2.57
N PHE A 165 -16.03 -2.44 2.93
CA PHE A 165 -15.22 -1.63 3.84
C PHE A 165 -15.14 -2.21 5.24
N VAL A 166 -16.23 -2.77 5.78
CA VAL A 166 -16.25 -3.45 7.08
C VAL A 166 -15.26 -4.61 7.08
N VAL A 167 -15.30 -5.45 6.05
CA VAL A 167 -14.37 -6.58 5.92
C VAL A 167 -12.93 -6.05 5.80
N LEU A 168 -12.67 -5.11 4.89
CA LEU A 168 -11.32 -4.57 4.70
C LEU A 168 -10.74 -3.98 5.99
N PHE A 169 -11.49 -3.15 6.72
CA PHE A 169 -11.02 -2.57 7.97
C PHE A 169 -10.84 -3.61 9.08
N ALA A 170 -11.74 -4.59 9.18
CA ALA A 170 -11.60 -5.66 10.15
C ALA A 170 -10.31 -6.47 9.91
N PHE A 171 -10.00 -6.76 8.65
CA PHE A 171 -8.76 -7.42 8.25
C PHE A 171 -7.53 -6.55 8.55
N VAL A 172 -7.54 -5.28 8.14
CA VAL A 172 -6.43 -4.36 8.40
C VAL A 172 -6.15 -4.26 9.89
N MET A 173 -7.16 -4.01 10.74
CA MET A 173 -6.97 -3.93 12.18
C MET A 173 -6.40 -5.23 12.77
N THR A 174 -6.91 -6.38 12.32
CA THR A 174 -6.49 -7.69 12.84
C THR A 174 -5.03 -8.02 12.51
N PHE A 175 -4.52 -7.57 11.36
CA PHE A 175 -3.16 -7.87 10.91
C PHE A 175 -2.17 -6.71 11.11
N SER A 176 -2.64 -5.51 11.43
CA SER A 176 -1.77 -4.37 11.72
C SER A 176 -1.05 -4.53 13.06
N ASP A 177 -1.69 -5.16 14.05
CA ASP A 177 -1.11 -5.41 15.39
C ASP A 177 -0.11 -6.59 15.40
N VAL A 178 0.10 -7.30 14.28
CA VAL A 178 0.98 -8.48 14.21
C VAL A 178 2.45 -8.09 13.96
N LYS A 179 2.76 -6.80 13.83
CA LYS A 179 4.15 -6.31 13.79
C LYS A 179 4.59 -5.86 15.18
N GLU A 180 5.11 -6.82 15.96
CA GLU A 180 6.10 -6.70 17.04
C GLU A 180 5.91 -7.87 18.02
N SER A 181 6.47 -9.02 17.65
CA SER A 181 6.81 -10.12 18.56
C SER A 181 7.96 -10.92 17.98
#